data_AF-A0A7M3XQT3-F1
#
_entry.id   AF-A0A7M3XQT3-F1
#
_cell.length_a   1.000
_cell.length_b   1.000
_cell.length_c   1.000
_cell.angle_alpha   90.00
_cell.angle_beta   90.00
_cell.angle_gamma   90.00
#
_symmetry.space_group_name_H-M   'P 1'
#
loop_
_entity.id
_entity.type
_entity.pdbx_description
1 polymer ?
#
loop_
_entity_poly.entity_id
_entity_poly.type
_entity_poly.pdbx_seq_one_letter_code
_entity_poly.pdbx_strand_id
1 'polypeptide(L)'
;MDIQGRDLSETVWTRLDRKAGAVIELTIRQLRHKISTWVVLALGTMLMILLLAFYIDSVREGFESIDNDGDSVDQDRDGYPLGQERKYGTSDWNGEEYPGSGTYIYEGEIDWNDENREISGNKTWEGISLLDASWIDFDYKGGQWDYIIDWDDVTDCPDTRGELFVDWIPDYATACELEDGTYATNGKFNAEGNITVPRDYYLTYGYVTGIFDVPKDPKEMYIDEDDIDWDGSAGSQGADDDGDCHRTDWFTQMDGSDEYLWWEEPHRPDANGNGIQCDVIWVINSQ
;
A
#
# COMPACT_ATOMS: atom_id res chain seq x y z
N MET A 1 114.02 -17.23 9.84
CA MET A 1 113.27 -16.80 11.04
C MET A 1 112.04 -16.06 10.52
N ASP A 2 110.81 -16.50 10.72
CA ASP A 2 110.29 -17.53 11.62
C ASP A 2 109.12 -18.31 10.96
N ILE A 3 108.88 -19.53 11.44
CA ILE A 3 108.30 -20.68 10.72
C ILE A 3 106.77 -20.80 10.92
N GLN A 4 106.10 -19.77 11.45
CA GLN A 4 104.66 -19.79 11.67
C GLN A 4 104.08 -18.38 11.47
N GLY A 5 103.66 -18.04 10.26
CA GLY A 5 102.90 -16.82 9.95
C GLY A 5 101.46 -16.85 10.50
N ARG A 6 101.30 -17.17 11.78
CA ARG A 6 100.05 -17.17 12.56
C ARG A 6 99.66 -15.77 13.05
N ASP A 7 100.02 -14.71 12.33
CA ASP A 7 99.79 -13.33 12.78
C ASP A 7 98.84 -12.52 11.87
N LEU A 8 98.42 -13.07 10.73
CA LEU A 8 97.36 -12.47 9.90
C LEU A 8 95.94 -12.92 10.32
N SER A 9 95.82 -13.90 11.22
CA SER A 9 94.54 -14.44 11.73
C SER A 9 93.92 -13.64 12.89
N GLU A 10 94.56 -12.54 13.31
CA GLU A 10 94.13 -11.66 14.41
C GLU A 10 93.69 -10.28 13.90
N THR A 11 93.45 -10.09 12.60
CA THR A 11 92.88 -8.83 12.11
C THR A 11 91.40 -8.74 12.50
N VAL A 12 91.02 -7.65 13.17
CA VAL A 12 89.64 -7.38 13.63
C VAL A 12 88.61 -7.65 12.52
N TRP A 13 88.97 -7.37 11.27
CA TRP A 13 88.15 -7.56 10.08
C TRP A 13 87.80 -9.03 9.77
N THR A 14 88.71 -9.99 9.96
CA THR A 14 88.42 -11.42 9.73
C THR A 14 87.56 -12.03 10.85
N ARG A 15 87.67 -11.52 12.08
CA ARG A 15 86.76 -11.90 13.19
C ARG A 15 85.38 -11.26 13.07
N LEU A 16 85.30 -10.04 12.54
CA LEU A 16 84.04 -9.32 12.32
C LEU A 16 83.25 -9.95 11.16
N ASP A 17 83.92 -10.34 10.07
CA ASP A 17 83.29 -11.00 8.92
C ASP A 17 82.74 -12.40 9.28
N ARG A 18 83.49 -13.21 10.05
CA ARG A 18 82.99 -14.50 10.53
C ARG A 18 81.82 -14.37 11.51
N LYS A 19 81.79 -13.30 12.31
CA LYS A 19 80.64 -12.99 13.20
C LYS A 19 79.44 -12.45 12.43
N ALA A 20 79.67 -11.57 11.45
CA ALA A 20 78.62 -11.01 10.61
C ALA A 20 77.98 -12.11 9.74
N GLY A 21 78.79 -12.98 9.13
CA GLY A 21 78.31 -14.15 8.40
C GLY A 21 77.50 -15.11 9.27
N ALA A 22 77.94 -15.37 10.50
CA ALA A 22 77.18 -16.20 11.45
C ALA A 22 75.84 -15.57 11.85
N VAL A 23 75.78 -14.25 12.02
CA VAL A 23 74.54 -13.53 12.32
C VAL A 23 73.61 -13.54 11.10
N ILE A 24 74.13 -13.34 9.89
CA ILE A 24 73.36 -13.38 8.64
C ILE A 24 72.83 -14.79 8.35
N GLU A 25 73.64 -15.82 8.57
CA GLU A 25 73.18 -17.20 8.42
C GLU A 25 72.09 -17.53 9.46
N LEU A 26 72.25 -17.09 10.71
CA LEU A 26 71.26 -17.29 11.76
C LEU A 26 69.95 -16.53 11.47
N THR A 27 70.02 -15.30 10.97
CA THR A 27 68.83 -14.52 10.60
C THR A 27 68.14 -15.09 9.36
N ILE A 28 68.88 -15.54 8.34
CA ILE A 28 68.31 -16.21 7.16
C ILE A 28 67.65 -17.54 7.55
N ARG A 29 68.25 -18.32 8.48
CA ARG A 29 67.65 -19.57 8.97
C ARG A 29 66.40 -19.34 9.81
N GLN A 30 66.33 -18.23 10.56
CA GLN A 30 65.13 -17.85 11.30
C GLN A 30 64.03 -17.28 10.39
N LEU A 31 64.39 -16.56 9.31
CA LEU A 31 63.44 -16.05 8.33
C LEU A 31 62.82 -17.16 7.46
N ARG A 32 63.58 -18.22 7.15
CA ARG A 32 63.12 -19.33 6.32
C ARG A 32 62.07 -20.23 6.99
N HIS A 33 61.90 -20.15 8.31
CA HIS A 33 61.07 -21.07 9.10
C HIS A 33 59.87 -20.45 9.82
N LYS A 34 59.58 -19.14 9.65
CA LYS A 34 58.52 -18.48 10.44
C LYS A 34 57.45 -17.77 9.62
N ILE A 35 56.95 -18.41 8.57
CA ILE A 35 55.51 -18.29 8.32
C ILE A 35 54.90 -19.26 9.34
N SER A 36 54.55 -18.72 10.50
CA SER A 36 53.99 -19.50 11.60
C SER A 36 52.75 -20.24 11.09
N THR A 37 52.68 -21.55 11.30
CA THR A 37 51.50 -22.36 10.96
C THR A 37 50.23 -21.75 11.57
N TRP A 38 50.35 -21.08 12.72
CA TRP A 38 49.28 -20.33 13.37
C TRP A 38 48.83 -19.10 12.59
N VAL A 39 49.73 -18.41 11.88
CA VAL A 39 49.38 -17.27 11.02
C VAL A 39 48.62 -17.75 9.79
N VAL A 40 49.03 -18.88 9.20
CA VAL A 40 48.30 -19.49 8.07
C VAL A 40 46.92 -19.98 8.51
N LEU A 41 46.84 -20.61 9.68
CA LEU A 41 45.56 -21.04 10.26
C LEU A 41 44.66 -19.85 10.59
N ALA A 42 45.20 -18.77 11.16
CA ALA A 42 44.45 -17.55 11.45
C ALA A 42 43.92 -16.87 10.18
N LEU A 43 44.74 -16.77 9.13
CA LEU A 43 44.31 -16.24 7.83
C LEU A 43 43.25 -17.13 7.18
N GLY A 44 43.43 -18.45 7.20
CA GLY A 44 42.46 -19.40 6.64
C GLY A 44 41.12 -19.39 7.37
N THR A 45 41.15 -19.35 8.71
CA THR A 45 39.93 -19.24 9.53
C THR A 45 39.24 -17.89 9.33
N MET A 46 39.99 -16.79 9.24
CA MET A 46 39.42 -15.47 8.95
C MET A 46 38.74 -15.43 7.57
N LEU A 47 39.35 -16.06 6.56
CA LEU A 47 38.78 -16.16 5.21
C LEU A 47 37.50 -17.02 5.21
N MET A 48 37.50 -18.14 5.94
CA MET A 48 36.31 -18.97 6.11
C MET A 48 35.19 -18.24 6.85
N ILE A 49 35.50 -17.44 7.87
CA ILE A 49 34.51 -16.63 8.59
C ILE A 49 33.91 -15.56 7.67
N LEU A 50 34.73 -14.91 6.83
CA LEU A 50 34.26 -13.95 5.83
C LEU A 50 33.33 -14.60 4.81
N LEU A 51 33.67 -15.78 4.30
CA LEU A 51 32.79 -16.54 3.41
C LEU A 51 31.49 -16.96 4.10
N LEU A 52 31.56 -17.37 5.37
CA LEU A 52 30.36 -17.70 6.15
C LEU A 52 29.47 -16.47 6.35
N ALA A 53 30.06 -15.29 6.58
CA ALA A 53 29.32 -14.05 6.73
C ALA A 53 28.58 -13.68 5.44
N PHE A 54 29.23 -13.77 4.28
CA PHE A 54 28.56 -13.56 2.99
C PHE A 54 27.48 -14.61 2.71
N TYR A 55 27.73 -15.88 3.08
CA TYR A 55 26.72 -16.93 2.95
C TYR A 55 25.49 -16.67 3.83
N ILE A 56 25.71 -16.26 5.08
CA ILE A 56 24.63 -15.90 6.00
C ILE A 56 23.86 -14.70 5.47
N ASP A 57 24.55 -13.68 4.95
CA ASP A 57 23.93 -12.51 4.34
C ASP A 57 23.04 -12.92 3.15
N SER A 58 23.58 -13.74 2.23
CA SER A 58 22.85 -14.21 1.05
C SER A 58 21.69 -15.17 1.34
N VAL A 59 21.72 -15.87 2.47
CA VAL A 59 20.63 -16.76 2.89
C VAL A 59 19.59 -15.99 3.70
N ARG A 60 19.97 -14.85 4.27
CA ARG A 60 19.10 -14.02 5.11
C ARG A 60 18.38 -12.95 4.31
N GLU A 61 18.98 -12.46 3.23
CA GLU A 61 18.23 -11.86 2.13
C GLU A 61 17.34 -12.97 1.56
N GLY A 62 16.14 -13.12 2.11
CA GLY A 62 15.09 -13.95 1.52
C GLY A 62 14.81 -13.50 0.09
N PHE A 63 14.03 -14.28 -0.64
CA PHE A 63 13.62 -13.89 -1.98
C PHE A 63 12.73 -12.64 -1.92
N GLU A 64 12.82 -11.79 -2.95
CA GLU A 64 11.88 -10.67 -3.10
C GLU A 64 10.49 -11.26 -3.33
N SER A 65 9.53 -10.85 -2.53
CA SER A 65 8.15 -11.29 -2.66
C SER A 65 7.54 -10.70 -3.94
N ILE A 66 6.79 -11.52 -4.67
CA ILE A 66 6.25 -11.20 -5.99
C ILE A 66 4.73 -11.18 -5.89
N ASP A 67 4.15 -10.00 -6.10
CA ASP A 67 2.70 -9.84 -6.29
C ASP A 67 2.37 -10.17 -7.76
N ASN A 68 1.70 -11.30 -7.98
CA ASN A 68 1.42 -11.82 -9.32
C ASN A 68 -0.01 -11.50 -9.79
N ASP A 69 -0.96 -11.35 -8.87
CA ASP A 69 -2.37 -11.06 -9.18
C ASP A 69 -2.75 -9.56 -9.03
N GLY A 70 -1.84 -8.76 -8.46
CA GLY A 70 -1.85 -7.31 -8.41
C GLY A 70 -2.70 -6.71 -7.29
N ASP A 71 -3.12 -7.49 -6.30
CA ASP A 71 -4.03 -7.02 -5.25
C ASP A 71 -3.34 -6.33 -4.06
N SER A 72 -2.01 -6.26 -4.03
CA SER A 72 -1.25 -5.38 -3.11
C SER A 72 -1.25 -3.89 -3.51
N VAL A 73 -1.72 -3.60 -4.73
CA VAL A 73 -1.71 -2.25 -5.31
C VAL A 73 -2.78 -1.39 -4.65
N ASP A 74 -2.45 -0.11 -4.46
CA ASP A 74 -3.37 0.92 -3.97
C ASP A 74 -3.34 2.04 -5.03
N GLN A 75 -4.35 2.02 -5.88
CA GLN A 75 -4.39 2.76 -7.13
C GLN A 75 -4.94 4.17 -6.92
N ASP A 76 -5.91 4.34 -6.02
CA ASP A 76 -6.50 5.65 -5.68
C ASP A 76 -5.81 6.37 -4.51
N ARG A 77 -4.92 5.68 -3.79
CA ARG A 77 -4.05 6.20 -2.72
C ARG A 77 -4.80 6.60 -1.45
N ASP A 78 -5.94 5.97 -1.19
CA ASP A 78 -6.63 6.08 0.09
C ASP A 78 -5.88 5.33 1.22
N GLY A 79 -4.93 4.47 0.87
CA GLY A 79 -4.07 3.67 1.74
C GLY A 79 -4.58 2.26 2.05
N TYR A 80 -5.67 1.81 1.43
CA TYR A 80 -6.16 0.43 1.48
C TYR A 80 -5.68 -0.32 0.23
N PRO A 81 -5.03 -1.49 0.37
CA PRO A 81 -4.68 -2.30 -0.79
C PRO A 81 -5.93 -2.87 -1.48
N LEU A 82 -5.85 -3.07 -2.79
CA LEU A 82 -6.93 -3.62 -3.62
C LEU A 82 -7.51 -4.93 -3.09
N GLY A 83 -6.70 -5.82 -2.52
CA GLY A 83 -7.18 -7.07 -1.90
C GLY A 83 -8.06 -6.80 -0.68
N GLN A 84 -7.71 -5.79 0.14
CA GLN A 84 -8.54 -5.35 1.26
C GLN A 84 -9.85 -4.75 0.77
N GLU A 85 -9.77 -3.90 -0.24
CA GLU A 85 -10.95 -3.26 -0.82
C GLU A 85 -11.91 -4.25 -1.45
N ARG A 86 -11.39 -5.23 -2.22
CA ARG A 86 -12.20 -6.32 -2.77
C ARG A 86 -12.87 -7.15 -1.68
N LYS A 87 -12.19 -7.39 -0.55
CA LYS A 87 -12.79 -8.09 0.60
C LYS A 87 -13.99 -7.33 1.19
N TYR A 88 -13.95 -6.00 1.20
CA TYR A 88 -15.03 -5.14 1.68
C TYR A 88 -16.00 -4.67 0.57
N GLY A 89 -15.73 -5.01 -0.69
CA GLY A 89 -16.52 -4.61 -1.83
C GLY A 89 -16.42 -3.12 -2.20
N THR A 90 -15.29 -2.49 -1.88
CA THR A 90 -15.00 -1.08 -2.19
C THR A 90 -14.16 -0.95 -3.45
N SER A 91 -13.95 0.27 -3.94
CA SER A 91 -13.44 0.52 -5.28
C SER A 91 -12.08 1.23 -5.25
N ASP A 92 -11.02 0.51 -5.63
CA ASP A 92 -9.62 0.99 -5.78
C ASP A 92 -9.39 2.09 -6.83
N TRP A 93 -10.44 2.51 -7.53
CA TRP A 93 -10.39 3.64 -8.45
C TRP A 93 -10.94 4.93 -7.84
N ASN A 94 -11.60 4.84 -6.70
CA ASN A 94 -12.32 5.92 -6.06
C ASN A 94 -11.92 5.99 -4.58
N GLY A 95 -10.94 6.83 -4.25
CA GLY A 95 -10.40 6.92 -2.88
C GLY A 95 -11.36 7.51 -1.82
N GLU A 96 -12.63 7.69 -2.19
CA GLU A 96 -13.75 8.02 -1.32
C GLU A 96 -14.55 6.75 -0.91
N GLU A 97 -14.43 5.69 -1.70
CA GLU A 97 -14.99 4.37 -1.47
C GLU A 97 -13.90 3.47 -0.90
N TYR A 98 -13.71 3.55 0.41
CA TYR A 98 -12.74 2.73 1.14
C TYR A 98 -13.44 1.87 2.19
N PRO A 99 -12.79 0.80 2.70
CA PRO A 99 -13.37 -0.04 3.73
C PRO A 99 -13.88 0.78 4.92
N GLY A 100 -15.21 0.81 5.08
CA GLY A 100 -15.88 1.58 6.13
C GLY A 100 -16.23 3.04 5.81
N SER A 101 -16.04 3.52 4.57
CA SER A 101 -16.38 4.90 4.16
C SER A 101 -17.87 5.22 4.11
N GLY A 102 -18.73 4.22 4.30
CA GLY A 102 -20.18 4.35 4.26
C GLY A 102 -20.69 4.35 2.81
N THR A 103 -21.69 3.53 2.53
CA THR A 103 -22.31 3.42 1.20
C THR A 103 -23.61 4.18 1.19
N TYR A 104 -23.85 4.98 0.15
CA TYR A 104 -25.15 5.61 -0.06
C TYR A 104 -26.17 4.58 -0.53
N ILE A 105 -27.23 4.39 0.25
CA ILE A 105 -28.38 3.55 -0.08
C ILE A 105 -29.51 4.46 -0.54
N TYR A 106 -29.82 4.40 -1.82
CA TYR A 106 -30.95 5.09 -2.42
C TYR A 106 -32.28 4.58 -1.86
N GLU A 107 -33.16 5.50 -1.50
CA GLU A 107 -34.53 5.18 -1.05
C GLU A 107 -35.58 5.68 -2.03
N GLY A 108 -35.38 6.89 -2.58
CA GLY A 108 -36.33 7.49 -3.49
C GLY A 108 -35.84 8.82 -4.06
N GLU A 109 -36.66 9.38 -4.94
CA GLU A 109 -36.43 10.66 -5.57
C GLU A 109 -37.74 11.43 -5.68
N ILE A 110 -37.62 12.75 -5.77
CA ILE A 110 -38.68 13.65 -6.21
C ILE A 110 -38.28 14.13 -7.59
N ASP A 111 -39.00 13.70 -8.61
CA ASP A 111 -38.74 14.08 -10.00
C ASP A 111 -39.34 15.46 -10.32
N TRP A 112 -38.97 16.01 -11.47
CA TRP A 112 -39.44 17.33 -11.95
C TRP A 112 -40.96 17.40 -12.15
N ASN A 113 -41.65 16.26 -12.30
CA ASN A 113 -43.08 16.16 -12.60
C ASN A 113 -43.97 15.66 -11.45
N ASP A 114 -43.40 15.39 -10.27
CA ASP A 114 -44.16 14.84 -9.15
C ASP A 114 -45.12 15.85 -8.53
N GLU A 115 -46.32 15.40 -8.14
CA GLU A 115 -47.32 16.26 -7.51
C GLU A 115 -46.97 16.57 -6.04
N ASN A 116 -46.39 15.62 -5.32
CA ASN A 116 -45.93 15.80 -3.95
C ASN A 116 -44.43 16.07 -3.94
N ARG A 117 -44.05 17.28 -3.56
CA ARG A 117 -42.65 17.76 -3.64
C ARG A 117 -42.10 18.18 -2.28
N GLU A 118 -42.78 17.73 -1.24
CA GLU A 118 -42.43 17.92 0.15
C GLU A 118 -42.18 16.54 0.77
N ILE A 119 -41.03 16.41 1.42
CA ILE A 119 -40.65 15.21 2.16
C ILE A 119 -39.95 15.63 3.45
N SER A 120 -40.18 14.88 4.53
CA SER A 120 -39.52 15.13 5.81
C SER A 120 -38.87 13.87 6.34
N GLY A 121 -37.78 14.05 7.07
CA GLY A 121 -37.05 12.98 7.73
C GLY A 121 -35.58 13.32 7.95
N ASN A 122 -34.90 12.41 8.62
CA ASN A 122 -33.44 12.38 8.70
C ASN A 122 -32.96 11.52 7.54
N LYS A 123 -32.31 12.13 6.54
CA LYS A 123 -31.84 11.46 5.32
C LYS A 123 -30.55 12.14 4.84
N THR A 124 -29.84 11.43 3.96
CA THR A 124 -28.88 12.05 3.06
C THR A 124 -29.64 12.53 1.83
N TRP A 125 -29.53 13.81 1.53
CA TRP A 125 -30.18 14.51 0.43
C TRP A 125 -29.15 14.84 -0.64
N GLU A 126 -29.51 14.72 -1.91
CA GLU A 126 -28.66 15.11 -3.03
C GLU A 126 -29.47 15.81 -4.13
N GLY A 127 -29.08 17.05 -4.44
CA GLY A 127 -29.70 17.85 -5.49
C GLY A 127 -30.12 19.23 -4.99
N ILE A 128 -31.22 19.74 -5.55
CA ILE A 128 -31.69 21.12 -5.29
C ILE A 128 -32.91 21.09 -4.38
N SER A 129 -32.86 21.84 -3.28
CA SER A 129 -34.00 21.95 -2.36
C SER A 129 -34.04 23.21 -1.52
N LEU A 130 -35.20 23.44 -0.93
CA LEU A 130 -35.42 24.29 0.23
C LEU A 130 -35.51 23.41 1.48
N LEU A 131 -34.60 23.61 2.42
CA LEU A 131 -34.50 22.85 3.66
C LEU A 131 -34.97 23.72 4.84
N ASP A 132 -36.04 23.29 5.50
CA ASP A 132 -36.40 23.72 6.85
C ASP A 132 -35.79 22.70 7.85
N ALA A 133 -34.57 23.01 8.32
CA ALA A 133 -33.76 22.08 9.09
C ALA A 133 -34.12 22.07 10.58
N SER A 134 -34.34 20.88 11.13
CA SER A 134 -34.32 20.64 12.57
C SER A 134 -32.92 20.26 13.07
N TRP A 135 -32.11 19.62 12.22
CA TRP A 135 -30.72 19.27 12.48
C TRP A 135 -29.93 19.16 11.17
N ILE A 136 -28.63 19.51 11.21
CA ILE A 136 -27.71 19.43 10.08
C ILE A 136 -26.41 18.78 10.56
N ASP A 137 -25.87 17.89 9.74
CA ASP A 137 -24.57 17.26 9.96
C ASP A 137 -23.45 18.13 9.38
N PHE A 138 -22.85 18.99 10.21
CA PHE A 138 -21.72 19.84 9.80
C PHE A 138 -20.42 19.05 9.58
N ASP A 139 -20.33 17.87 10.20
CA ASP A 139 -19.18 16.98 10.11
C ASP A 139 -19.29 16.01 8.94
N TYR A 140 -20.37 16.07 8.16
CA TYR A 140 -20.52 15.27 6.96
C TYR A 140 -19.46 15.68 5.93
N LYS A 141 -18.45 14.82 5.80
CA LYS A 141 -17.39 14.93 4.81
C LYS A 141 -17.50 13.72 3.89
N GLY A 142 -17.39 13.96 2.60
CA GLY A 142 -17.09 12.97 1.57
C GLY A 142 -15.87 13.47 0.82
N GLY A 143 -15.54 12.88 -0.32
CA GLY A 143 -14.32 13.30 -0.99
C GLY A 143 -14.50 14.47 -1.95
N GLN A 144 -13.48 14.63 -2.78
CA GLN A 144 -13.27 15.78 -3.65
C GLN A 144 -14.34 15.90 -4.75
N TRP A 145 -15.02 14.80 -5.10
CA TRP A 145 -16.01 14.76 -6.18
C TRP A 145 -17.43 14.54 -5.69
N ASP A 146 -17.59 14.16 -4.44
CA ASP A 146 -18.86 14.16 -3.74
C ASP A 146 -19.27 15.63 -3.56
N TYR A 147 -20.30 16.09 -4.29
CA TYR A 147 -20.78 17.48 -4.35
C TYR A 147 -21.38 17.97 -3.02
N ILE A 148 -20.63 17.83 -1.93
CA ILE A 148 -21.08 18.01 -0.56
C ILE A 148 -21.05 19.48 -0.21
N ILE A 149 -22.13 19.91 0.42
CA ILE A 149 -22.28 21.28 0.86
C ILE A 149 -21.32 21.55 2.00
N ASP A 150 -20.44 22.54 1.81
CA ASP A 150 -19.60 23.06 2.88
C ASP A 150 -20.42 24.01 3.76
N TRP A 151 -20.93 23.46 4.87
CA TRP A 151 -21.73 24.22 5.82
C TRP A 151 -20.93 25.33 6.54
N ASP A 152 -19.60 25.30 6.51
CA ASP A 152 -18.76 26.35 7.10
C ASP A 152 -18.73 27.64 6.22
N ASP A 153 -19.08 27.55 4.94
CA ASP A 153 -19.10 28.67 3.97
C ASP A 153 -20.52 29.16 3.62
N VAL A 154 -21.53 28.74 4.40
CA VAL A 154 -22.92 29.15 4.17
C VAL A 154 -23.08 30.63 4.54
N THR A 155 -23.63 31.38 3.59
CA THR A 155 -23.88 32.82 3.72
C THR A 155 -25.33 33.15 3.38
N ASP A 156 -25.77 34.36 3.72
CA ASP A 156 -27.11 34.84 3.38
C ASP A 156 -27.33 34.82 1.86
N CYS A 157 -28.49 34.33 1.40
CA CYS A 157 -28.81 34.29 -0.02
C CYS A 157 -28.82 35.71 -0.62
N PRO A 158 -28.10 35.97 -1.72
CA PRO A 158 -28.02 37.31 -2.29
C PRO A 158 -29.32 37.75 -2.98
N ASP A 159 -30.02 38.71 -2.38
CA ASP A 159 -31.25 39.33 -2.92
C ASP A 159 -31.09 40.00 -4.30
N THR A 160 -29.86 40.30 -4.70
CA THR A 160 -29.57 41.06 -5.94
C THR A 160 -29.68 40.22 -7.22
N ARG A 161 -29.81 38.89 -7.11
CA ARG A 161 -29.82 37.98 -8.27
C ARG A 161 -31.23 37.67 -8.81
N GLY A 162 -32.28 38.21 -8.20
CA GLY A 162 -33.67 37.94 -8.60
C GLY A 162 -34.31 36.81 -7.79
N GLU A 163 -35.42 36.25 -8.30
CA GLU A 163 -36.17 35.19 -7.65
C GLU A 163 -35.38 33.87 -7.63
N LEU A 164 -35.15 33.32 -6.44
CA LEU A 164 -34.46 32.04 -6.24
C LEU A 164 -35.24 30.90 -6.92
N PHE A 165 -34.51 30.03 -7.64
CA PHE A 165 -35.02 28.94 -8.50
C PHE A 165 -35.77 29.37 -9.76
N VAL A 166 -35.85 30.67 -10.04
CA VAL A 166 -36.41 31.21 -11.29
C VAL A 166 -35.34 31.95 -12.08
N ASP A 167 -34.70 32.93 -11.44
CA ASP A 167 -33.66 33.76 -12.02
C ASP A 167 -32.25 33.19 -11.77
N TRP A 168 -32.07 32.49 -10.65
CA TRP A 168 -30.78 31.89 -10.27
C TRP A 168 -30.96 30.71 -9.30
N ILE A 169 -29.94 29.86 -9.21
CA ILE A 169 -29.82 28.77 -8.24
C ILE A 169 -28.50 28.87 -7.48
N PRO A 170 -28.40 28.35 -6.24
CA PRO A 170 -27.12 28.23 -5.54
C PRO A 170 -26.11 27.49 -6.42
N ASP A 171 -24.84 27.87 -6.32
CA ASP A 171 -23.77 27.20 -7.04
C ASP A 171 -23.65 25.74 -6.56
N TYR A 172 -23.08 24.86 -7.38
CA TYR A 172 -22.93 23.45 -7.01
C TYR A 172 -22.10 23.30 -5.73
N ALA A 173 -22.51 22.36 -4.86
CA ALA A 173 -21.90 22.09 -3.57
C ALA A 173 -21.95 23.28 -2.58
N THR A 174 -23.00 24.11 -2.67
CA THR A 174 -23.19 25.26 -1.77
C THR A 174 -24.62 25.33 -1.22
N ALA A 175 -24.76 26.03 -0.09
CA ALA A 175 -26.05 26.43 0.44
C ALA A 175 -26.02 27.91 0.82
N CYS A 176 -27.19 28.53 0.84
CA CYS A 176 -27.38 29.86 1.39
C CYS A 176 -28.61 29.91 2.30
N GLU A 177 -28.58 30.79 3.30
CA GLU A 177 -29.67 30.97 4.27
C GLU A 177 -30.63 32.08 3.80
N LEU A 178 -31.94 31.83 3.88
CA LEU A 178 -33.00 32.79 3.62
C LEU A 178 -33.41 33.55 4.89
N GLU A 179 -34.05 34.71 4.75
CA GLU A 179 -34.48 35.55 5.90
C GLU A 179 -35.43 34.83 6.88
N ASP A 180 -36.11 33.77 6.44
CA ASP A 180 -37.04 32.97 7.25
C ASP A 180 -36.35 31.83 8.02
N GLY A 181 -35.03 31.66 7.86
CA GLY A 181 -34.22 30.61 8.48
C GLY A 181 -34.24 29.29 7.71
N THR A 182 -34.81 29.25 6.51
CA THR A 182 -34.70 28.09 5.61
C THR A 182 -33.42 28.17 4.76
N TYR A 183 -32.91 27.02 4.33
CA TYR A 183 -31.71 26.94 3.51
C TYR A 183 -32.04 26.58 2.07
N ALA A 184 -31.50 27.35 1.12
CA ALA A 184 -31.48 26.97 -0.28
C ALA A 184 -30.22 26.15 -0.55
N THR A 185 -30.38 24.88 -0.89
CA THR A 185 -29.26 23.93 -1.03
C THR A 185 -29.12 23.50 -2.49
N ASN A 186 -27.88 23.37 -2.97
CA ASN A 186 -27.57 22.67 -4.21
C ASN A 186 -26.34 21.77 -4.02
N GLY A 187 -26.57 20.48 -3.76
CA GLY A 187 -25.51 19.51 -3.49
C GLY A 187 -25.98 18.36 -2.61
N LYS A 188 -25.01 17.62 -2.07
CA LYS A 188 -25.17 16.47 -1.17
C LYS A 188 -25.00 16.90 0.28
N PHE A 189 -25.88 16.49 1.17
CA PHE A 189 -25.77 16.81 2.60
C PHE A 189 -26.59 15.85 3.45
N ASN A 190 -26.24 15.74 4.74
CA ASN A 190 -27.01 14.98 5.72
C ASN A 190 -27.72 15.96 6.67
N ALA A 191 -29.05 15.86 6.71
CA ALA A 191 -29.87 16.73 7.55
C ALA A 191 -31.19 16.07 7.92
N GLU A 192 -31.74 16.51 9.05
CA GLU A 192 -33.11 16.22 9.45
C GLU A 192 -33.95 17.49 9.30
N GLY A 193 -35.09 17.37 8.65
CA GLY A 193 -35.94 18.53 8.41
C GLY A 193 -37.09 18.25 7.46
N ASN A 194 -37.76 19.32 7.05
CA ASN A 194 -38.72 19.31 5.96
C ASN A 194 -38.07 19.89 4.71
N ILE A 195 -38.05 19.11 3.65
CA ILE A 195 -37.46 19.43 2.36
C ILE A 195 -38.58 19.74 1.38
N THR A 196 -38.45 20.85 0.66
CA THR A 196 -39.33 21.22 -0.46
C THR A 196 -38.50 21.37 -1.72
N VAL A 197 -38.85 20.63 -2.77
CA VAL A 197 -38.16 20.73 -4.07
C VAL A 197 -38.85 21.81 -4.93
N PRO A 198 -38.13 22.82 -5.47
CA PRO A 198 -38.67 23.86 -6.36
C PRO A 198 -38.99 23.33 -7.75
N ARG A 199 -39.98 23.90 -8.48
CA ARG A 199 -40.49 23.34 -9.76
C ARG A 199 -39.38 23.19 -10.80
N ASP A 200 -39.49 22.13 -11.62
CA ASP A 200 -38.54 21.77 -12.68
C ASP A 200 -37.16 21.25 -12.20
N TYR A 201 -36.99 21.06 -10.89
CA TYR A 201 -35.81 20.43 -10.28
C TYR A 201 -36.11 19.05 -9.71
N TYR A 202 -35.05 18.29 -9.45
CA TYR A 202 -35.11 16.98 -8.84
C TYR A 202 -34.26 16.93 -7.58
N LEU A 203 -34.57 15.97 -6.71
CA LEU A 203 -33.81 15.66 -5.51
C LEU A 203 -33.87 14.15 -5.29
N THR A 204 -32.73 13.53 -5.03
CA THR A 204 -32.66 12.15 -4.58
C THR A 204 -32.42 12.11 -3.07
N TYR A 205 -32.92 11.07 -2.43
CA TYR A 205 -32.75 10.90 -0.99
C TYR A 205 -32.58 9.44 -0.60
N GLY A 206 -31.88 9.26 0.52
CA GLY A 206 -31.52 7.94 1.01
C GLY A 206 -30.82 8.02 2.36
N TYR A 207 -29.95 7.05 2.60
CA TYR A 207 -29.15 6.98 3.81
C TYR A 207 -27.74 6.53 3.47
N VAL A 208 -26.74 7.19 4.05
CA VAL A 208 -25.38 6.65 4.06
C VAL A 208 -25.28 5.65 5.21
N THR A 209 -24.71 4.47 4.95
CA THR A 209 -24.45 3.48 6.02
C THR A 209 -23.44 4.03 7.02
N GLY A 210 -23.40 3.45 8.21
CA GLY A 210 -22.48 3.94 9.25
C GLY A 210 -21.04 3.92 8.78
N ILE A 211 -20.37 5.07 8.91
CA ILE A 211 -18.93 5.19 8.66
C ILE A 211 -18.21 4.60 9.87
N PHE A 212 -17.26 3.69 9.64
CA PHE A 212 -16.43 3.12 10.69
C PHE A 212 -14.99 2.98 10.20
N ASP A 213 -14.05 3.03 11.14
CA ASP A 213 -12.62 2.91 10.83
C ASP A 213 -12.26 1.44 10.65
N VAL A 214 -11.75 1.08 9.49
CA VAL A 214 -11.15 -0.23 9.21
C VAL A 214 -9.64 -0.07 9.26
N PRO A 215 -8.92 -0.85 10.08
CA PRO A 215 -7.45 -0.82 10.07
C PRO A 215 -6.92 -1.15 8.68
N LYS A 216 -6.00 -0.33 8.17
CA LYS A 216 -5.33 -0.57 6.89
C LYS A 216 -4.42 -1.78 7.03
N ASP A 217 -4.63 -2.73 6.14
CA ASP A 217 -3.84 -3.94 6.08
C ASP A 217 -2.49 -3.63 5.39
N PRO A 218 -1.35 -4.15 5.91
CA PRO A 218 -0.07 -4.05 5.21
C PRO A 218 -0.15 -4.68 3.82
N LYS A 219 0.57 -4.10 2.86
CA LYS A 219 0.62 -4.61 1.48
C LYS A 219 1.18 -6.02 1.41
N GLU A 220 2.05 -6.36 2.35
CA GLU A 220 2.67 -7.67 2.45
C GLU A 220 1.68 -8.83 2.70
N MET A 221 0.44 -8.55 3.15
CA MET A 221 -0.63 -9.57 3.29
C MET A 221 -1.47 -9.78 2.02
N TYR A 222 -1.05 -9.15 0.92
CA TYR A 222 -1.67 -9.25 -0.40
C TYR A 222 -0.59 -9.55 -1.44
N ILE A 223 0.50 -10.19 -0.98
CA ILE A 223 1.57 -10.63 -1.85
C ILE A 223 1.55 -12.14 -1.76
N ASP A 224 1.05 -12.78 -2.81
CA ASP A 224 0.93 -14.24 -2.94
C ASP A 224 2.22 -15.01 -2.54
N GLU A 225 3.39 -14.36 -2.60
CA GLU A 225 4.73 -14.96 -2.46
C GLU A 225 5.55 -14.34 -1.31
N ASP A 226 5.02 -14.30 -0.10
CA ASP A 226 5.78 -13.92 1.08
C ASP A 226 6.62 -15.08 1.68
N ASP A 227 6.24 -16.34 1.43
CA ASP A 227 6.94 -17.56 1.90
C ASP A 227 7.12 -18.65 0.79
N ILE A 228 8.18 -18.56 -0.01
CA ILE A 228 8.56 -19.62 -0.98
C ILE A 228 8.98 -20.91 -0.26
N ASP A 229 8.16 -21.96 -0.28
CA ASP A 229 8.52 -23.34 0.14
C ASP A 229 9.34 -24.05 -0.95
N TRP A 230 10.57 -23.58 -1.17
CA TRP A 230 11.44 -24.12 -2.20
C TRP A 230 11.98 -25.52 -1.84
N ASP A 231 11.55 -26.54 -2.58
CA ASP A 231 11.98 -27.93 -2.39
C ASP A 231 13.26 -28.30 -3.17
N GLY A 232 13.84 -27.34 -3.89
CA GLY A 232 15.03 -27.54 -4.71
C GLY A 232 14.75 -27.99 -6.15
N SER A 233 13.49 -28.06 -6.57
CA SER A 233 13.08 -28.37 -7.94
C SER A 233 12.62 -27.13 -8.71
N ALA A 234 12.42 -27.29 -10.02
CA ALA A 234 11.86 -26.27 -10.90
C ALA A 234 10.38 -26.60 -11.15
N GLY A 235 9.53 -25.58 -11.22
CA GLY A 235 8.08 -25.75 -11.34
C GLY A 235 7.33 -24.94 -10.28
N SER A 236 6.15 -25.41 -9.91
CA SER A 236 5.32 -24.89 -8.81
C SER A 236 6.10 -24.95 -7.49
N GLN A 237 6.46 -23.80 -6.92
CA GLN A 237 7.31 -23.65 -5.74
C GLN A 237 6.79 -22.48 -4.90
N GLY A 238 5.74 -22.72 -4.12
CA GLY A 238 4.98 -21.68 -3.44
C GLY A 238 3.50 -21.85 -3.77
N ALA A 239 2.67 -21.80 -2.73
CA ALA A 239 1.23 -21.70 -2.83
C ALA A 239 0.84 -20.62 -1.83
N ASP A 240 0.00 -19.67 -2.25
CA ASP A 240 -0.62 -18.71 -1.34
C ASP A 240 -1.15 -19.48 -0.11
N ASP A 241 -0.60 -19.17 1.06
CA ASP A 241 -0.92 -19.82 2.33
C ASP A 241 -1.75 -18.92 3.27
N ASP A 242 -2.02 -17.67 2.89
CA ASP A 242 -2.85 -16.72 3.64
C ASP A 242 -4.29 -16.63 3.09
N GLY A 243 -4.52 -17.16 1.88
CA GLY A 243 -5.82 -17.49 1.30
C GLY A 243 -6.50 -16.35 0.54
N ASP A 244 -5.77 -15.28 0.23
CA ASP A 244 -6.20 -14.15 -0.58
C ASP A 244 -6.43 -14.56 -2.05
N CYS A 245 -5.57 -15.37 -2.65
CA CYS A 245 -5.72 -15.90 -3.99
C CYS A 245 -6.89 -16.89 -4.07
N HIS A 246 -7.26 -17.57 -2.99
CA HIS A 246 -8.50 -18.35 -2.98
C HIS A 246 -9.78 -17.50 -2.78
N ARG A 247 -9.62 -16.19 -2.49
CA ARG A 247 -10.70 -15.23 -2.21
C ARG A 247 -11.73 -15.75 -1.20
N THR A 248 -11.24 -16.51 -0.22
CA THR A 248 -12.11 -17.14 0.78
C THR A 248 -12.71 -16.04 1.64
N ASP A 249 -14.04 -16.00 1.76
CA ASP A 249 -14.79 -14.97 2.50
C ASP A 249 -14.72 -13.53 1.95
N TRP A 250 -14.35 -13.35 0.67
CA TRP A 250 -14.43 -12.03 0.03
C TRP A 250 -15.87 -11.66 -0.34
N PHE A 251 -16.19 -10.37 -0.27
CA PHE A 251 -17.50 -9.88 -0.67
C PHE A 251 -17.65 -9.98 -2.19
N THR A 252 -18.48 -10.93 -2.64
CA THR A 252 -18.78 -11.10 -4.06
C THR A 252 -19.95 -10.20 -4.41
N GLN A 253 -19.71 -9.16 -5.21
CA GLN A 253 -20.80 -8.38 -5.77
C GLN A 253 -21.24 -9.02 -7.09
N MET A 254 -22.37 -9.70 -7.05
CA MET A 254 -23.00 -10.23 -8.25
C MET A 254 -23.94 -9.19 -8.85
N ASP A 255 -23.90 -9.02 -10.17
CA ASP A 255 -25.00 -8.41 -10.91
C ASP A 255 -26.28 -9.23 -10.66
N GLY A 256 -27.46 -8.63 -10.81
CA GLY A 256 -28.77 -9.28 -10.71
C GLY A 256 -29.01 -10.40 -11.72
N SER A 257 -27.98 -10.79 -12.47
CA SER A 257 -27.86 -11.92 -13.39
C SER A 257 -27.07 -13.12 -12.82
N ASP A 258 -26.65 -13.06 -11.55
CA ASP A 258 -25.72 -14.02 -10.90
C ASP A 258 -24.33 -14.08 -11.59
N GLU A 259 -23.94 -13.02 -12.31
CA GLU A 259 -22.59 -12.82 -12.85
C GLU A 259 -21.78 -11.85 -11.97
N TYR A 260 -20.47 -12.08 -11.85
CA TYR A 260 -19.55 -11.15 -11.18
C TYR A 260 -19.59 -9.76 -11.83
N LEU A 261 -19.53 -8.69 -11.04
CA LEU A 261 -19.54 -7.33 -11.58
C LEU A 261 -18.29 -7.09 -12.43
N TRP A 262 -18.41 -6.29 -13.48
CA TRP A 262 -17.36 -6.13 -14.50
C TRP A 262 -16.05 -5.51 -13.98
N TRP A 263 -16.05 -4.92 -12.77
CA TRP A 263 -14.88 -4.41 -12.07
C TRP A 263 -14.25 -5.43 -11.09
N GLU A 264 -14.91 -6.56 -10.82
CA GLU A 264 -14.19 -7.78 -10.42
C GLU A 264 -13.43 -8.25 -11.66
N GLU A 265 -12.28 -7.61 -11.92
CA GLU A 265 -11.33 -8.09 -12.93
C GLU A 265 -11.13 -9.60 -12.77
N PRO A 266 -10.95 -10.34 -13.88
CA PRO A 266 -11.00 -11.79 -13.84
C PRO A 266 -9.96 -12.29 -12.86
N HIS A 267 -10.42 -12.86 -11.75
CA HIS A 267 -9.60 -13.65 -10.86
C HIS A 267 -8.96 -14.76 -11.70
N ARG A 268 -7.64 -14.75 -11.81
CA ARG A 268 -6.88 -15.73 -12.58
C ARG A 268 -5.99 -16.53 -11.66
N PRO A 269 -6.57 -17.45 -10.87
CA PRO A 269 -5.80 -18.25 -9.92
C PRO A 269 -4.82 -19.17 -10.65
N ASP A 270 -5.08 -19.53 -11.91
CA ASP A 270 -4.13 -20.26 -12.77
C ASP A 270 -3.67 -19.35 -13.93
N ALA A 271 -3.07 -18.19 -13.60
CA ALA A 271 -2.57 -17.25 -14.61
C ALA A 271 -1.48 -17.85 -15.51
N ASN A 272 -0.76 -18.86 -14.99
CA ASN A 272 0.34 -19.53 -15.65
C ASN A 272 -0.12 -20.71 -16.55
N GLY A 273 -1.37 -21.17 -16.40
CA GLY A 273 -2.03 -22.19 -17.23
C GLY A 273 -1.52 -23.60 -17.02
N ASN A 274 -0.96 -23.92 -15.85
CA ASN A 274 -0.39 -25.23 -15.54
C ASN A 274 -1.41 -26.20 -14.91
N GLY A 275 -2.62 -25.74 -14.61
CA GLY A 275 -3.71 -26.52 -14.00
C GLY A 275 -3.66 -26.59 -12.47
N ILE A 276 -2.77 -25.82 -11.83
CA ILE A 276 -2.67 -25.61 -10.40
C ILE A 276 -3.10 -24.16 -10.14
N GLN A 277 -3.95 -23.98 -9.15
CA GLN A 277 -4.44 -22.65 -8.76
C GLN A 277 -3.54 -22.08 -7.68
N CYS A 278 -3.32 -20.76 -7.72
CA CYS A 278 -2.59 -19.98 -6.74
C CYS A 278 -1.17 -20.48 -6.53
N ASP A 279 -0.53 -20.90 -7.62
CA ASP A 279 0.81 -21.48 -7.58
C ASP A 279 1.81 -20.63 -8.34
N VAL A 280 3.03 -20.58 -7.82
CA VAL A 280 4.09 -19.80 -8.44
C VAL A 280 5.11 -20.68 -9.12
N ILE A 281 5.31 -20.39 -10.41
CA ILE A 281 6.26 -21.10 -11.23
C ILE A 281 7.63 -20.47 -11.07
N TRP A 282 8.50 -21.21 -10.41
CA TRP A 282 9.92 -20.93 -10.41
C TRP A 282 10.60 -21.50 -11.66
N VAL A 283 11.08 -20.62 -12.54
CA VAL A 283 11.85 -21.00 -13.73
C VAL A 283 13.34 -20.80 -13.49
N ILE A 284 14.05 -21.90 -13.22
CA ILE A 284 15.51 -21.88 -13.18
C ILE A 284 16.02 -21.78 -14.63
N ASN A 285 16.37 -20.58 -15.07
CA ASN A 285 17.09 -20.39 -16.32
C ASN A 285 18.47 -21.04 -16.20
N SER A 286 18.68 -22.16 -16.88
CA SER A 286 20.01 -22.72 -17.07
C SER A 286 20.77 -21.85 -18.08
N GLN A 287 21.66 -20.97 -17.62
CA GLN A 287 22.76 -20.46 -18.45
C GLN A 287 23.96 -21.42 -18.39
#